data_AF-A0A4Q9XJV3-F1
#
_entry.id   AF-A0A4Q9XJV3-F1
#
_cell.length_a   1.000
_cell.length_b   1.000
_cell.length_c   1.000
_cell.angle_alpha   90.00
_cell.angle_beta   90.00
_cell.angle_gamma   90.00
#
_symmetry.space_group_name_H-M   'P 1'
#
loop_
_entity.id
_entity.type
_entity.pdbx_description
1 polymer ?
#
loop_
_entity_poly.entity_id
_entity_poly.type
_entity_poly.pdbx_seq_one_letter_code
_entity_poly.pdbx_strand_id
1 'polypeptide(L)' 'MSTPEYIEALETKLAFLEATVDELNQALTDQQSQLDKMQFQIRFLTEKMQQQQVSNIASMAEETPPPHY' A
#
# COMPACT_ATOMS: atom_id res chain seq x y z
N MET A 1 -25.61 42.53 -10.95
CA MET A 1 -24.59 41.67 -11.57
C MET A 1 -25.02 41.44 -13.00
N SER A 2 -24.19 41.87 -13.94
CA SER A 2 -24.41 41.62 -15.36
C SER A 2 -24.12 40.14 -15.63
N THR A 3 -24.85 39.53 -16.55
CA THR A 3 -24.65 38.10 -16.90
C THR A 3 -23.20 37.69 -17.18
N PRO A 4 -22.31 38.54 -17.75
CA PRO A 4 -20.89 38.19 -17.92
C PRO A 4 -20.12 38.03 -16.60
N GLU A 5 -20.39 38.88 -15.59
CA GLU A 5 -19.71 38.84 -14.28
C GLU A 5 -20.03 37.54 -13.54
N TYR A 6 -21.24 37.02 -13.71
CA TYR A 6 -21.65 35.75 -13.12
C TYR A 6 -20.97 34.56 -13.81
N ILE A 7 -20.81 34.61 -15.14
CA ILE A 7 -20.10 33.58 -15.90
C ILE A 7 -18.63 33.52 -15.49
N GLU A 8 -17.95 34.66 -15.38
CA GLU A 8 -16.55 34.74 -14.96
C GLU A 8 -16.34 34.15 -13.54
N ALA A 9 -17.26 34.44 -12.61
CA ALA A 9 -17.23 33.86 -11.27
C ALA A 9 -17.39 32.33 -11.28
N LEU A 10 -18.24 31.80 -12.16
CA LEU A 10 -18.42 30.36 -12.33
C LEU A 10 -17.19 29.70 -12.95
N GLU A 11 -16.59 30.32 -13.97
CA GLU A 11 -15.36 29.83 -14.61
C GLU A 11 -14.19 29.81 -13.62
N THR A 12 -14.05 30.87 -12.83
CA THR A 12 -13.05 30.93 -11.75
C THR A 12 -13.26 29.80 -10.75
N LYS A 13 -14.50 29.58 -10.30
CA LYS A 13 -14.84 28.48 -9.38
C LYS A 13 -14.57 27.11 -10.01
N LEU A 14 -14.87 26.93 -11.30
CA LEU A 14 -14.63 25.69 -12.01
C LEU A 14 -13.13 25.39 -12.07
N ALA A 15 -12.29 26.37 -12.42
CA ALA A 15 -10.84 26.20 -12.46
C ALA A 15 -10.26 25.78 -11.10
N PHE A 16 -10.75 26.35 -9.99
CA PHE A 16 -10.35 25.92 -8.65
C PHE A 16 -10.77 24.48 -8.34
N LEU A 17 -11.97 24.08 -8.77
CA LEU A 17 -12.46 22.72 -8.56
C LEU A 17 -11.68 21.71 -9.41
N GLU A 18 -11.33 22.04 -10.65
CA GLU A 18 -10.49 21.20 -11.51
C GLU A 18 -9.11 20.99 -10.88
N ALA A 19 -8.45 22.06 -10.43
CA ALA A 19 -7.17 21.96 -9.71
C ALA A 19 -7.29 21.11 -8.44
N THR A 20 -8.37 21.27 -7.67
CA THR A 20 -8.61 20.48 -6.46
C THR A 20 -8.79 18.99 -6.79
N VAL A 21 -9.48 18.66 -7.89
CA VAL A 21 -9.67 17.27 -8.32
C VAL A 21 -8.34 16.64 -8.71
N ASP A 22 -7.48 17.36 -9.42
CA ASP A 22 -6.15 16.86 -9.80
C ASP A 22 -5.27 16.60 -8.58
N GLU A 23 -5.26 17.52 -7.61
CA GLU A 23 -4.53 17.35 -6.34
C GLU A 23 -5.04 16.14 -5.55
N LEU A 24 -6.35 15.94 -5.46
CA LEU A 24 -6.95 14.79 -4.78
C LEU A 24 -6.63 13.47 -5.49
N ASN A 25 -6.65 13.45 -6.83
CA ASN A 25 -6.29 12.27 -7.60
C ASN A 25 -4.82 11.88 -7.40
N GLN A 26 -3.92 12.86 -7.35
CA GLN A 26 -2.51 12.62 -7.07
C GLN A 26 -2.32 12.04 -5.67
N ALA A 27 -2.94 12.66 -4.66
CA ALA A 27 -2.88 12.19 -3.28
C ALA A 27 -3.44 10.75 -3.12
N LEU A 28 -4.56 10.44 -3.78
CA LEU A 28 -5.16 9.10 -3.77
C LEU A 28 -4.24 8.06 -4.42
N THR A 29 -3.63 8.40 -5.55
CA THR A 29 -2.69 7.51 -6.25
C THR A 29 -1.45 7.24 -5.40
N ASP A 30 -0.90 8.26 -4.75
CA ASP A 30 0.24 8.11 -3.85
C ASP A 30 -0.10 7.26 -2.62
N GLN A 31 -1.32 7.42 -2.09
CA GLN A 31 -1.81 6.59 -0.99
C GLN A 31 -1.98 5.13 -1.42
N GLN A 32 -2.53 4.87 -2.61
CA GLN A 32 -2.65 3.50 -3.14
C GLN A 32 -1.28 2.84 -3.28
N SER A 33 -0.29 3.56 -3.80
CA SER A 33 1.09 3.05 -3.90
C SER A 33 1.68 2.68 -2.54
N GLN A 34 1.41 3.47 -1.49
CA GLN A 34 1.84 3.17 -0.13
C GLN A 34 1.13 1.92 0.42
N LEU A 35 -0.18 1.79 0.20
CA LEU A 35 -0.96 0.61 0.59
C LEU A 35 -0.43 -0.66 -0.08
N ASP A 36 -0.13 -0.61 -1.37
CA ASP A 36 0.40 -1.76 -2.12
C ASP A 36 1.77 -2.21 -1.56
N LYS A 37 2.64 -1.24 -1.24
CA LYS A 37 3.94 -1.52 -0.59
C LYS A 37 3.76 -2.19 0.78
N MET A 38 2.85 -1.68 1.60
CA MET A 38 2.57 -2.27 2.92
C MET A 38 1.98 -3.69 2.79
N GLN A 39 1.04 -3.90 1.87
CA GLN A 39 0.48 -5.22 1.60
C GLN A 39 1.56 -6.22 1.16
N PHE A 40 2.47 -5.79 0.29
CA PHE A 40 3.60 -6.62 -0.13
C PHE A 40 4.51 -6.99 1.06
N GLN A 41 4.87 -6.02 1.89
CA GLN A 41 5.70 -6.26 3.08
C GLN A 41 5.03 -7.21 4.08
N ILE A 42 3.72 -7.05 4.33
CA ILE A 42 2.95 -7.93 5.22
C ILE A 42 2.94 -9.37 4.69
N ARG A 43 2.71 -9.56 3.39
CA ARG A 43 2.75 -10.91 2.77
C ARG A 43 4.12 -11.53 2.93
N PHE A 44 5.19 -10.79 2.62
CA PHE A 44 6.55 -11.27 2.77
C PHE A 44 6.89 -11.66 4.22
N LEU A 45 6.50 -10.84 5.19
CA LEU A 45 6.69 -11.16 6.62
C LEU A 45 5.91 -12.41 7.02
N THR A 46 4.67 -12.56 6.56
CA THR A 46 3.84 -13.73 6.83
C THR A 46 4.47 -15.01 6.29
N GLU A 47 4.96 -14.98 5.05
CA GLU A 47 5.66 -16.11 4.42
C GLU A 47 6.94 -16.48 5.18
N LYS A 48 7.73 -15.48 5.60
CA LYS A 48 8.93 -15.70 6.40
C LYS A 48 8.62 -16.34 7.75
N MET A 49 7.57 -15.89 8.44
CA MET A 49 7.14 -16.46 9.71
C MET A 49 6.69 -17.91 9.57
N GLN A 50 5.94 -18.24 8.51
CA GLN A 50 5.53 -19.61 8.22
C GLN A 50 6.72 -20.52 7.96
N GLN A 51 7.70 -20.06 7.16
CA GLN A 51 8.93 -20.82 6.89
C GLN A 51 9.70 -21.11 8.19
N GLN A 52 9.83 -20.13 9.09
CA GLN A 52 10.52 -20.31 10.38
C GLN A 52 9.79 -21.31 11.30
N GLN A 53 8.45 -21.31 11.33
CA GLN A 53 7.70 -22.31 12.09
C GLN A 53 7.95 -23.74 11.58
N VAL A 54 7.99 -23.94 10.26
CA VAL A 54 8.27 -25.25 9.66
C VAL A 54 9.70 -25.72 9.96
N SER A 55 10.69 -24.82 9.87
CA SER A 55 12.09 -25.16 10.21
C SER A 55 12.27 -25.59 11.67
N ASN A 56 11.58 -24.95 12.63
CA ASN A 56 11.66 -25.35 14.03
C ASN A 56 11.03 -26.73 14.29
N ILE A 57 9.95 -27.10 13.59
CA ILE A 57 9.28 -28.40 13.76
C ILE A 57 10.08 -29.53 13.12
N ALA A 58 10.70 -29.31 11.96
CA ALA A 58 11.52 -30.32 11.28
C ALA A 58 12.82 -30.64 12.07
N SER A 59 13.41 -29.65 12.74
CA SER A 59 14.70 -29.82 13.44
C SER A 59 14.68 -30.78 14.63
N MET A 60 13.56 -30.91 15.35
CA MET A 60 13.48 -31.79 16.54
C MET A 60 13.15 -33.25 16.22
N ALA A 61 12.63 -33.53 15.02
CA ALA A 61 12.25 -34.89 14.62
C ALA A 61 13.37 -35.64 13.86
N GLU A 62 14.42 -34.93 13.43
CA GLU A 62 15.51 -35.46 12.59
C GLU A 62 16.87 -35.57 13.30
N GLU A 63 16.95 -35.40 14.64
CA GLU A 63 18.15 -35.82 15.39
C GLU A 63 18.21 -37.35 15.47
N THR A 64 18.72 -37.98 14.42
CA THR A 64 19.18 -39.36 14.50
C THR A 64 20.42 -39.40 15.39
N PRO A 65 20.45 -40.26 16.44
CA PRO A 65 21.54 -40.26 17.39
C PRO A 65 22.89 -40.52 16.68
N PRO A 66 23.96 -39.83 17.10
CA PRO A 66 25.24 -39.90 16.42
C PRO A 66 25.77 -41.34 16.43
N PRO A 67 26.40 -41.81 15.33
CA PRO A 67 26.99 -43.14 15.28
C PRO A 67 28.14 -43.22 16.29
N HIS A 68 27.95 -44.03 17.33
CA HIS A 68 29.02 -44.37 18.26
C HIS A 68 29.96 -45.39 17.59
N TYR A 69 31.21 -44.99 17.35
CA TYR A 69 32.32 -45.86 16.92
C TYR A 69 33.17 -46.32 18.11
#